data_AF-A0A853DT44-F1
#
_entry.id   AF-A0A853DT44-F1
#
_cell.length_a   1.000
_cell.length_b   1.000
_cell.length_c   1.000
_cell.angle_alpha   90.00
_cell.angle_beta   90.00
_cell.angle_gamma   90.00
#
_symmetry.space_group_name_H-M   'P 1'
#
loop_
_entity.id
_entity.type
_entity.pdbx_description
1 polymer ?
#
loop_
_entity_poly.entity_id
_entity_poly.type
_entity_poly.pdbx_seq_one_letter_code
_entity_poly.pdbx_strand_id
1 'polypeptide(L)'
;MASFIFIYRAGPDPVPDDRVRENREAWHAWNTALQEEYGIRTAGGRTVTAVGDTAYDGDVRGASMVEFDTLDDAVAFARNSPNLAFGGTVEVLQEFDRAR
;
A
#
# COMPACT_ATOMS: atom_id res chain seq x y z
N MET A 1 -5.41 -16.35 11.77
CA MET A 1 -5.06 -14.97 11.42
C MET A 1 -6.19 -14.39 10.59
N ALA A 2 -6.36 -13.08 10.57
CA ALA A 2 -7.31 -12.40 9.71
C ALA A 2 -6.58 -11.88 8.46
N SER A 3 -7.28 -11.87 7.33
CA SER A 3 -6.79 -11.29 6.08
C SER A 3 -6.95 -9.77 6.11
N PHE A 4 -5.96 -9.07 5.59
CA PHE A 4 -5.98 -7.62 5.42
C PHE A 4 -5.55 -7.23 4.01
N ILE A 5 -6.11 -6.14 3.51
CA ILE A 5 -5.65 -5.44 2.31
C ILE A 5 -4.85 -4.23 2.76
N PHE A 6 -3.61 -4.14 2.29
CA PHE A 6 -2.78 -2.95 2.43
C PHE A 6 -2.79 -2.23 1.08
N ILE A 7 -3.31 -1.00 1.01
CA ILE A 7 -3.27 -0.18 -0.21
C ILE A 7 -2.21 0.91 -0.01
N TYR A 8 -1.26 1.01 -0.94
CA TYR A 8 -0.16 1.95 -0.86
C TYR A 8 -0.44 3.17 -1.71
N ARG A 9 -0.46 4.36 -1.11
CA ARG A 9 -0.56 5.61 -1.86
C ARG A 9 0.70 6.43 -1.71
N ALA A 10 1.15 7.01 -2.82
CA ALA A 10 2.24 7.96 -2.82
C ALA A 10 1.81 9.29 -2.18
N GLY A 11 2.78 9.98 -1.60
CA GLY A 11 2.59 11.34 -1.16
C GLY A 11 2.52 12.33 -2.32
N PRO A 12 2.25 13.61 -2.01
CA PRO A 12 2.11 14.66 -3.02
C PRO A 12 3.42 14.94 -3.76
N ASP A 13 4.55 14.73 -3.11
CA ASP A 13 5.87 15.03 -3.65
C ASP A 13 6.60 13.75 -4.09
N PRO A 14 7.35 13.80 -5.21
CA PRO A 14 8.21 12.69 -5.60
C PRO A 14 9.35 12.50 -4.61
N VAL A 15 9.82 11.26 -4.48
CA VAL A 15 11.04 10.95 -3.73
C VAL A 15 12.22 11.70 -4.38
N PRO A 16 12.99 12.50 -3.62
CA PRO A 16 14.16 13.20 -4.15
C PRO A 16 15.17 12.24 -4.79
N ASP A 17 15.78 12.65 -5.90
CA ASP A 17 16.69 11.81 -6.70
C ASP A 17 17.83 11.18 -5.89
N ASP A 18 18.40 11.93 -4.95
CA ASP A 18 19.47 11.49 -4.04
C ASP A 18 19.00 10.48 -2.99
N ARG A 19 17.69 10.38 -2.74
CA ARG A 19 17.05 9.44 -1.80
C ARG A 19 16.40 8.24 -2.48
N VAL A 20 16.32 8.21 -3.81
CA VAL A 20 15.64 7.12 -4.56
C VAL A 20 16.22 5.75 -4.25
N ARG A 21 17.55 5.61 -4.17
CA ARG A 21 18.20 4.32 -3.88
C ARG A 21 17.85 3.82 -2.47
N GLU A 22 18.03 4.67 -1.47
CA GLU A 22 17.70 4.36 -0.08
C GLU A 22 16.22 4.00 0.08
N ASN A 23 15.32 4.78 -0.54
CA ASN A 23 13.90 4.51 -0.49
C ASN A 23 13.55 3.15 -1.12
N ARG A 24 14.19 2.77 -2.24
CA ARG A 24 14.00 1.46 -2.87
C ARG A 24 14.49 0.31 -1.98
N GLU A 25 15.62 0.46 -1.32
CA GLU A 25 16.16 -0.53 -0.39
C GLU A 25 15.24 -0.69 0.83
N ALA A 26 14.79 0.42 1.42
CA ALA A 26 13.83 0.41 2.53
C ALA A 26 12.50 -0.25 2.12
N TRP A 27 12.00 0.07 0.92
CA TRP A 27 10.79 -0.55 0.36
C TRP A 27 10.95 -2.06 0.17
N HIS A 28 12.10 -2.50 -0.35
CA HIS A 28 12.37 -3.92 -0.53
C HIS A 28 12.41 -4.65 0.82
N ALA A 29 13.15 -4.13 1.78
CA ALA A 29 13.26 -4.71 3.12
C ALA A 29 11.90 -4.79 3.83
N TRP A 30 11.11 -3.72 3.76
CA TRP A 30 9.77 -3.68 4.35
C TRP A 30 8.83 -4.70 3.70
N ASN A 31 8.79 -4.81 2.37
CA ASN A 31 7.99 -5.82 1.66
C ASN A 31 8.41 -7.25 2.01
N THR A 32 9.72 -7.52 2.10
CA THR A 32 10.20 -8.84 2.52
C THR A 32 9.73 -9.19 3.93
N ALA A 33 9.74 -8.22 4.84
CA ALA A 33 9.25 -8.40 6.21
C ALA A 33 7.72 -8.51 6.30
N LEU A 34 6.99 -7.93 5.34
CA LEU A 34 5.52 -7.96 5.31
C LEU A 34 4.97 -9.38 5.09
N GLN A 35 5.75 -10.25 4.45
CA GLN A 35 5.35 -11.62 4.12
C GLN A 35 4.00 -11.67 3.39
N GLU A 36 3.85 -10.84 2.35
CA GLU A 36 2.61 -10.80 1.57
C GLU A 36 2.27 -12.17 0.97
N GLU A 37 0.98 -12.53 1.03
CA GLU A 37 0.45 -13.69 0.32
C GLU A 37 0.33 -13.38 -1.18
N TYR A 38 -0.10 -12.15 -1.48
CA TYR A 38 -0.23 -11.67 -2.84
C TYR A 38 -0.02 -10.15 -2.93
N GLY A 39 0.94 -9.71 -3.75
CA GLY A 39 1.22 -8.30 -4.02
C GLY A 39 0.97 -7.92 -5.48
N ILE A 40 0.43 -6.71 -5.69
CA ILE A 40 0.26 -6.12 -7.02
C ILE A 40 0.80 -4.69 -7.08
N ARG A 41 1.50 -4.36 -8.18
CA ARG A 41 1.98 -3.01 -8.48
C ARG A 41 1.15 -2.41 -9.61
N THR A 42 0.75 -1.16 -9.47
CA THR A 42 -0.03 -0.46 -10.50
C THR A 42 0.88 0.08 -11.60
N ALA A 43 0.41 0.03 -12.85
CA ALA A 43 1.07 0.66 -14.00
C ALA A 43 0.38 1.97 -14.44
N GLY A 44 -0.42 2.58 -13.55
CA GLY A 44 -1.42 3.60 -13.90
C GLY A 44 -2.77 2.98 -14.24
N GLY A 45 -3.69 3.77 -14.79
CA GLY A 45 -5.04 3.27 -15.11
C GLY A 45 -6.04 4.36 -15.46
N ARG A 46 -7.31 4.06 -15.22
CA ARG A 46 -8.43 5.00 -15.39
C ARG A 46 -9.31 4.97 -14.14
N THR A 47 -9.82 6.13 -13.75
CA THR A 47 -10.88 6.25 -12.74
C THR A 47 -12.23 6.17 -13.44
N VAL A 48 -13.05 5.20 -13.05
CA VAL A 48 -14.42 5.04 -13.58
C VAL A 48 -15.42 5.62 -12.59
N THR A 49 -16.36 6.40 -13.09
CA THR A 49 -17.45 7.05 -12.35
C THR A 49 -18.80 6.71 -12.99
N ALA A 50 -19.90 7.09 -12.34
CA ALA A 50 -21.24 6.88 -12.90
C ALA A 50 -21.49 7.61 -14.24
N VAL A 51 -20.70 8.63 -14.57
CA VAL A 51 -20.88 9.49 -15.75
C VAL A 51 -19.82 9.29 -16.83
N GLY A 52 -18.85 8.40 -16.62
CA GLY A 52 -17.75 8.14 -17.55
C GLY A 52 -16.44 7.81 -16.83
N ASP A 53 -15.32 7.85 -17.55
CA ASP A 53 -14.00 7.58 -17.01
C ASP A 53 -12.98 8.66 -17.37
N THR A 54 -11.93 8.76 -16.55
CA THR A 54 -10.83 9.72 -16.69
C THR A 54 -9.51 9.01 -16.46
N ALA A 55 -8.42 9.55 -17.01
CA ALA A 55 -7.08 9.05 -16.69
C ALA A 55 -6.85 9.05 -15.18
N TYR A 56 -6.23 7.99 -14.67
CA TYR A 56 -5.92 7.91 -13.25
C TYR A 56 -4.77 8.86 -12.90
N ASP A 57 -4.92 9.61 -11.82
CA ASP A 57 -4.00 10.67 -11.38
C ASP A 57 -2.81 10.16 -10.55
N GLY A 58 -2.82 8.88 -10.16
CA GLY A 58 -1.58 8.13 -9.88
C GLY A 58 -1.14 8.07 -8.41
N ASP A 59 -2.07 8.18 -7.46
CA ASP A 59 -1.71 8.07 -6.05
C ASP A 59 -1.49 6.61 -5.60
N VAL A 60 -2.37 5.66 -5.94
CA VAL A 60 -2.21 4.23 -5.63
C VAL A 60 -1.05 3.64 -6.41
N ARG A 61 -0.09 3.07 -5.69
CA ARG A 61 1.12 2.42 -6.21
C ARG A 61 1.02 0.90 -6.25
N GLY A 62 0.10 0.34 -5.48
CA GLY A 62 -0.09 -1.09 -5.37
C GLY A 62 -0.97 -1.45 -4.18
N ALA A 63 -1.17 -2.75 -4.04
CA ALA A 63 -1.79 -3.32 -2.86
C ALA A 63 -1.19 -4.68 -2.54
N SER A 64 -1.28 -5.10 -1.29
CA SER A 64 -0.93 -6.45 -0.86
C SER A 64 -2.06 -7.06 -0.04
N MET A 65 -2.24 -8.37 -0.18
CA MET A 65 -3.01 -9.20 0.73
C MET A 65 -2.05 -9.87 1.70
N VAL A 66 -2.34 -9.71 3.00
CA VAL A 66 -1.46 -10.08 4.10
C VAL A 66 -2.29 -10.67 5.25
N GLU A 67 -1.67 -11.46 6.10
CA GLU A 67 -2.31 -12.01 7.29
C GLU A 67 -1.68 -11.44 8.57
N PHE A 68 -2.52 -11.04 9.52
CA PHE A 68 -2.10 -10.64 10.86
C PHE A 68 -3.07 -11.21 11.91
N ASP A 69 -2.66 -11.25 13.17
CA ASP A 69 -3.53 -11.72 14.24
C ASP A 69 -4.66 -10.73 14.53
N THR A 70 -4.35 -9.43 14.52
CA THR A 70 -5.31 -8.36 14.78
C THR A 70 -5.11 -7.16 13.84
N LEU A 71 -6.12 -6.28 13.76
CA LEU A 71 -6.01 -5.01 13.05
C LEU A 71 -4.91 -4.12 13.64
N ASP A 72 -4.73 -4.13 14.96
CA ASP A 72 -3.71 -3.32 15.64
C ASP A 72 -2.30 -3.78 15.27
N ASP A 73 -2.07 -5.10 15.13
CA ASP A 73 -0.79 -5.65 14.68
C ASP A 73 -0.48 -5.23 13.23
N ALA A 74 -1.49 -5.32 12.35
CA ALA A 74 -1.37 -4.89 10.97
C ALA A 74 -1.06 -3.38 10.87
N VAL A 75 -1.76 -2.56 11.65
CA VAL A 75 -1.51 -1.10 11.72
C VAL A 75 -0.13 -0.80 12.28
N ALA A 76 0.31 -1.52 13.33
CA ALA A 76 1.64 -1.36 13.90
C ALA A 76 2.73 -1.68 12.86
N PHE A 77 2.53 -2.72 12.05
CA PHE A 77 3.44 -3.03 10.95
C PHE A 77 3.44 -1.93 9.86
N ALA A 78 2.25 -1.48 9.45
CA ALA A 78 2.08 -0.47 8.39
C ALA A 78 2.73 0.89 8.75
N ARG A 79 2.80 1.24 10.04
CA ARG A 79 3.47 2.46 10.53
C ARG A 79 4.98 2.51 10.22
N ASN A 80 5.59 1.38 9.87
CA ASN A 80 6.98 1.31 9.45
C ASN A 80 7.16 1.39 7.93
N SER A 81 6.08 1.64 7.17
CA SER A 81 6.16 1.74 5.71
C SER A 81 7.01 2.94 5.27
N PRO A 82 7.98 2.74 4.36
CA PRO A 82 8.78 3.83 3.79
C PRO A 82 7.94 4.90 3.06
N ASN A 83 6.73 4.56 2.59
CA ASN A 83 5.82 5.53 1.97
C ASN A 83 5.52 6.72 2.88
N LEU A 84 5.44 6.49 4.19
CA LEU A 84 5.07 7.53 5.15
C LEU A 84 6.13 8.64 5.23
N ALA A 85 7.41 8.32 5.00
CA ALA A 85 8.51 9.29 5.04
C ALA A 85 8.39 10.38 3.96
N PHE A 86 7.63 10.12 2.90
CA PHE A 86 7.43 11.03 1.77
C PHE A 86 5.96 11.48 1.65
N GLY A 87 5.22 11.46 2.77
CA GLY A 87 3.83 11.93 2.83
C GLY A 87 2.81 10.99 2.18
N GLY A 88 3.20 9.75 1.87
CA GLY A 88 2.29 8.71 1.40
C GLY A 88 1.48 8.09 2.54
N THR A 89 0.57 7.19 2.17
CA THR A 89 -0.30 6.48 3.11
C THR A 89 -0.28 4.97 2.85
N VAL A 90 -0.71 4.24 3.87
CA VAL A 90 -1.07 2.82 3.78
C VAL A 90 -2.46 2.67 4.35
N GLU A 91 -3.45 2.35 3.52
CA GLU A 91 -4.76 1.95 4.03
C GLU A 91 -4.70 0.50 4.48
N VAL A 92 -5.04 0.24 5.74
CA VAL A 92 -5.09 -1.10 6.34
C VAL A 92 -6.55 -1.49 6.52
N LEU A 93 -7.02 -2.44 5.74
CA LEU A 93 -8.43 -2.82 5.67
C LEU A 93 -8.57 -4.30 5.97
N GLN A 94 -9.27 -4.64 7.05
CA GLN A 94 -9.57 -6.04 7.36
C GLN A 94 -10.60 -6.59 6.39
N GLU A 95 -10.40 -7.83 5.94
CA GLU A 95 -11.41 -8.55 5.17
C GLU A 95 -12.71 -8.68 5.98
N PHE A 96 -13.83 -8.37 5.33
CA PHE A 96 -15.14 -8.60 5.93
C PHE A 96 -15.48 -10.08 5.88
N ASP A 97 -15.41 -10.76 7.02
CA ASP A 97 -15.81 -12.15 7.17
C ASP A 97 -17.32 -12.30 6.92
N ARG A 98 -17.68 -12.91 5.79
CA ARG A 98 -19.07 -13.17 5.39
C ARG A 98 -19.70 -14.39 6.08
N ALA A 99 -18.94 -15.13 6.87
CA ALA A 99 -19.39 -16.38 7.49
C ALA A 99 -19.99 -16.21 8.91
N ARG A 100 -20.24 -14.96 9.35
CA ARG A 100 -20.97 -14.64 10.59
C ARG A 100 -22.35 -14.06 10.34
#